data_AF-A0A7X7KX07-F1
#
_entry.id   AF-A0A7X7KX07-F1
#
_cell.length_a   1.000
_cell.length_b   1.000
_cell.length_c   1.000
_cell.angle_alpha   90.00
_cell.angle_beta   90.00
_cell.angle_gamma   90.00
#
_symmetry.space_group_name_H-M   'P 1'
#
loop_
_entity.id
_entity.type
_entity.pdbx_description
1 polymer ?
#
loop_
_entity_poly.entity_id
_entity_poly.type
_entity_poly.pdbx_seq_one_letter_code
_entity_poly.pdbx_strand_id
1 'polypeptide(L)'
;MPHAKARRREAGKGFTLIELMLSITLMAAIAAVTYFTFDAGTRAWRGGLEVADSLHHADFVIEQLVMGLRSACYPDAARPSGSYGLVLVNNGDDEHARDTLSWVKLGTALVGADSPIAGTPHRVEVSVMEPDASDDPAQAAGGLAVSAWRIVALPEDFDPTTAVKPLLLTPRVVGFNCRVLDPANNLQEGDAPSSDDELEWLDEWEGDFTNRLPYAVELSLYLEPAREQDPPMEVKRIVEIPLAPLSWRDKGAAGGRAETTPPPGRARAPRAPGTIRSPGTNRDPGANRDPGTRRWPGRNGPSPDGAGRQLPPGGR
;
A
#
# COMPACT_ATOMS: atom_id res chain seq x y z
N MET A 1 -53.30 36.66 85.42
CA MET A 1 -52.23 37.52 84.84
C MET A 1 -50.94 37.26 85.63
N PRO A 2 -49.76 37.21 84.99
CA PRO A 2 -49.08 35.98 84.55
C PRO A 2 -47.86 35.62 85.41
N HIS A 3 -47.47 34.34 85.49
CA HIS A 3 -46.10 33.97 85.85
C HIS A 3 -45.57 32.79 85.02
N ALA A 4 -44.71 33.17 84.07
CA ALA A 4 -43.52 32.49 83.59
C ALA A 4 -43.58 30.99 83.26
N LYS A 5 -43.73 30.68 81.97
CA LYS A 5 -43.19 29.44 81.37
C LYS A 5 -41.68 29.41 81.58
N ALA A 6 -41.20 28.47 82.41
CA ALA A 6 -39.80 28.16 82.52
C ALA A 6 -39.27 27.66 81.16
N ARG A 7 -38.48 28.48 80.48
CA ARG A 7 -37.65 28.04 79.35
C ARG A 7 -36.60 27.07 79.92
N ARG A 8 -36.77 25.77 79.66
CA ARG A 8 -35.67 24.81 79.76
C ARG A 8 -34.57 25.31 78.83
N ARG A 9 -33.47 25.79 79.39
CA ARG A 9 -32.20 25.89 78.67
C ARG A 9 -31.80 24.45 78.37
N GLU A 10 -31.88 24.05 77.11
CA GLU A 10 -31.14 22.89 76.64
C GLU A 10 -29.67 23.20 76.90
N ALA A 11 -29.08 22.49 77.85
CA ALA A 11 -27.65 22.52 78.08
C ALA A 11 -27.02 21.96 76.81
N GLY A 12 -26.49 22.85 75.97
CA GLY A 12 -25.69 22.48 74.82
C GLY A 12 -24.54 21.61 75.31
N LYS A 13 -24.61 20.31 75.03
CA LYS A 13 -23.50 19.39 75.28
C LYS A 13 -22.38 19.81 74.33
N GLY A 14 -21.28 20.33 74.88
CA GLY A 14 -20.07 20.58 74.10
C GLY A 14 -19.56 19.27 73.49
N PHE A 15 -19.15 19.33 72.23
CA PHE A 15 -18.58 18.20 71.51
C PHE A 15 -17.42 17.59 72.30
N THR A 16 -17.41 16.27 72.42
CA THR A 16 -16.33 15.57 73.11
C THR A 16 -15.09 15.48 72.20
N LEU A 17 -13.89 15.56 72.77
CA LEU A 17 -12.62 15.49 72.01
C LEU A 17 -12.56 14.24 71.11
N ILE A 18 -13.08 13.12 71.61
CA ILE A 18 -13.14 11.84 70.89
C ILE A 18 -14.04 11.91 69.65
N GLU A 19 -15.13 12.68 69.70
CA GLU A 19 -16.06 12.86 68.59
C GLU A 19 -15.45 13.72 67.48
N LEU A 20 -14.67 14.74 67.85
CA LEU A 20 -13.88 15.53 66.91
C LEU A 20 -12.79 14.68 66.24
N MET A 21 -12.05 13.89 67.03
CA MET A 21 -11.02 12.98 66.48
C MET A 21 -11.63 11.92 65.55
N LEU A 22 -12.76 11.33 65.93
CA LEU A 22 -13.48 10.36 65.10
C LEU A 22 -13.97 11.01 63.80
N SER A 23 -14.55 12.21 63.88
CA SER A 23 -15.04 12.95 62.72
C SER A 23 -13.91 13.29 61.74
N ILE A 24 -12.78 13.76 62.24
CA ILE A 24 -11.59 14.07 61.42
C ILE A 24 -11.04 12.79 60.80
N THR A 25 -10.97 11.69 61.56
CA THR A 25 -10.48 10.40 61.05
C THR A 25 -11.38 9.84 59.95
N LEU A 26 -12.71 9.91 60.15
CA LEU A 26 -13.69 9.49 59.14
C LEU A 26 -13.62 10.39 57.89
N MET A 27 -13.51 11.71 58.07
CA MET A 27 -13.34 12.63 56.96
C MET A 27 -12.06 12.34 56.17
N ALA A 28 -10.95 12.08 56.86
CA ALA A 28 -9.69 11.72 56.22
C ALA A 28 -9.79 10.39 55.47
N ALA A 29 -10.45 9.38 56.05
CA ALA A 29 -10.68 8.09 55.40
C ALA A 29 -11.55 8.23 54.14
N ILE A 30 -12.66 8.99 54.22
CA ILE A 30 -13.54 9.25 53.08
C ILE A 30 -12.79 10.01 51.99
N ALA A 31 -12.08 11.09 52.35
CA ALA A 31 -11.30 11.88 51.41
C ALA A 31 -10.22 11.05 50.72
N ALA A 32 -9.54 10.15 51.45
CA ALA A 32 -8.55 9.24 50.89
C ALA A 32 -9.18 8.28 49.88
N VAL A 33 -10.29 7.62 50.23
CA VAL A 33 -11.00 6.71 49.33
C VAL A 33 -11.47 7.45 48.07
N THR A 34 -12.10 8.62 48.23
CA THR A 34 -12.55 9.43 47.08
C THR A 34 -11.37 9.85 46.20
N TYR A 35 -10.26 10.28 46.79
CA TYR A 35 -9.05 10.64 46.06
C TYR A 35 -8.51 9.46 45.26
N PHE A 36 -8.34 8.28 45.87
CA PHE A 36 -7.82 7.10 45.19
C PHE A 36 -8.76 6.60 44.08
N THR A 37 -10.08 6.64 44.28
CA THR A 37 -11.04 6.27 43.22
C THR A 37 -10.95 7.23 42.04
N PHE A 38 -10.88 8.53 42.29
CA PHE A 38 -10.77 9.54 41.24
C PHE A 38 -9.42 9.46 40.51
N ASP A 39 -8.33 9.28 41.25
CA ASP A 39 -6.99 9.10 40.71
C ASP A 39 -6.89 7.83 39.85
N ALA A 40 -7.44 6.71 40.30
CA ALA A 40 -7.52 5.49 39.50
C ALA A 40 -8.33 5.69 38.21
N GLY A 41 -9.50 6.35 38.31
CA GLY A 41 -10.34 6.65 37.15
C GLY A 41 -9.66 7.57 36.13
N THR A 42 -8.99 8.63 36.59
CA THR A 42 -8.29 9.56 35.70
C THR A 42 -7.06 8.94 35.03
N ARG A 43 -6.31 8.08 35.73
CA ARG A 43 -5.20 7.32 35.12
C ARG A 43 -5.71 6.32 34.08
N ALA A 44 -6.78 5.59 34.39
CA ALA A 44 -7.38 4.65 33.44
C ALA A 44 -7.88 5.37 32.18
N TRP A 45 -8.55 6.53 32.35
CA TRP A 45 -8.96 7.36 31.21
C TRP A 45 -7.75 7.78 30.37
N ARG A 46 -6.73 8.39 30.98
CA ARG A 46 -5.56 8.88 30.24
C ARG A 46 -4.85 7.77 29.47
N GLY A 47 -4.64 6.62 30.10
CA GLY A 47 -4.08 5.45 29.41
C GLY A 47 -4.98 4.96 28.28
N GLY A 48 -6.30 4.99 28.45
CA GLY A 48 -7.25 4.64 27.37
C GLY A 48 -7.19 5.59 26.17
N LEU A 49 -7.03 6.90 26.42
CA LEU A 49 -6.85 7.89 25.35
C LEU A 49 -5.55 7.67 24.57
N GLU A 50 -4.46 7.36 25.27
CA GLU A 50 -3.16 7.09 24.66
C GLU A 50 -3.20 5.86 23.75
N VAL A 51 -3.80 4.75 24.23
CA VAL A 51 -4.00 3.54 23.42
C VAL A 51 -4.90 3.82 22.21
N ALA A 52 -5.98 4.57 22.39
CA ALA A 52 -6.89 4.91 21.29
C ALA A 52 -6.21 5.76 20.21
N ASP A 53 -5.41 6.76 20.60
CA ASP A 53 -4.63 7.57 19.66
C ASP A 53 -3.59 6.73 18.90
N SER A 54 -2.98 5.76 19.58
CA SER A 54 -2.06 4.77 19.00
C SER A 54 -2.72 3.94 17.92
N LEU A 55 -3.91 3.40 18.21
CA LEU A 55 -4.67 2.60 17.25
C LEU A 55 -5.14 3.44 16.06
N HIS A 56 -5.65 4.64 16.28
CA HIS A 56 -6.08 5.51 15.16
C HIS A 56 -4.93 5.86 14.22
N HIS A 57 -3.74 6.11 14.77
CA HIS A 57 -2.55 6.37 13.95
C HIS A 57 -2.11 5.12 13.19
N ALA A 58 -2.14 3.95 13.83
CA ALA A 58 -1.88 2.67 13.18
C ALA A 58 -2.85 2.41 12.03
N ASP A 59 -4.15 2.60 12.28
CA ASP A 59 -5.22 2.46 11.30
C ASP A 59 -5.02 3.41 10.11
N PHE A 60 -4.61 4.66 10.36
CA PHE A 60 -4.31 5.58 9.28
C PHE A 60 -3.15 5.09 8.40
N VAL A 61 -2.06 4.65 9.02
CA VAL A 61 -0.86 4.18 8.31
C VAL A 61 -1.14 2.90 7.53
N ILE A 62 -1.81 1.92 8.14
CA ILE A 62 -2.16 0.67 7.46
C ILE A 62 -3.13 0.93 6.31
N GLU A 63 -4.06 1.87 6.44
CA GLU A 63 -4.98 2.22 5.35
C GLU A 63 -4.22 2.87 4.18
N GLN A 64 -3.14 3.62 4.42
CA GLN A 64 -2.25 4.08 3.34
C GLN A 64 -1.59 2.92 2.60
N LEU A 65 -1.12 1.89 3.32
CA LEU A 65 -0.54 0.69 2.72
C LEU A 65 -1.59 -0.09 1.92
N VAL A 66 -2.79 -0.28 2.50
CA VAL A 66 -3.94 -0.91 1.84
C VAL A 66 -4.29 -0.21 0.54
N MET A 67 -4.41 1.13 0.56
CA MET A 67 -4.67 1.92 -0.65
C MET A 67 -3.51 1.82 -1.65
N GLY A 68 -2.27 1.81 -1.18
CA GLY A 68 -1.07 1.62 -2.00
C GLY A 68 -1.06 0.28 -2.74
N LEU A 69 -1.40 -0.82 -2.05
CA LEU A 69 -1.46 -2.16 -2.62
C LEU A 69 -2.68 -2.35 -3.54
N ARG A 70 -3.85 -1.83 -3.16
CA ARG A 70 -5.04 -1.87 -4.02
C ARG A 70 -4.88 -1.06 -5.31
N SER A 71 -3.97 -0.10 -5.31
CA SER A 71 -3.57 0.68 -6.49
C SER A 71 -2.32 0.14 -7.19
N ALA A 72 -1.88 -1.08 -6.85
CA ALA A 72 -0.80 -1.74 -7.56
C ALA A 72 -1.11 -1.81 -9.06
N CYS A 73 -0.11 -1.48 -9.87
CA CYS A 73 -0.24 -1.33 -11.30
C CYS A 73 0.66 -2.34 -11.99
N TYR A 74 0.04 -3.18 -12.82
CA TYR A 74 0.74 -4.10 -13.71
C TYR A 74 0.22 -3.87 -15.14
N PRO A 75 1.04 -3.34 -16.06
CA PRO A 75 0.58 -3.09 -17.42
C PRO A 75 0.33 -4.40 -18.13
N ASP A 76 -0.69 -4.39 -18.98
CA ASP A 76 -1.07 -5.51 -19.81
C ASP A 76 -0.08 -5.71 -20.99
N ALA A 77 1.19 -5.99 -20.68
CA ALA A 77 2.27 -6.10 -21.63
C ALA A 77 2.34 -7.48 -22.30
N ALA A 78 2.86 -7.55 -23.52
CA ALA A 78 3.00 -8.82 -24.27
C ALA A 78 4.02 -9.79 -23.63
N ARG A 79 4.89 -9.29 -22.76
CA ARG A 79 5.83 -10.06 -21.95
C ARG A 79 5.81 -9.53 -20.52
N PRO A 80 5.90 -10.41 -19.51
CA PRO A 80 6.12 -9.99 -18.13
C PRO A 80 7.35 -9.09 -18.05
N SER A 81 7.26 -8.05 -17.23
CA SER A 81 8.35 -7.11 -17.01
C SER A 81 8.62 -7.02 -15.51
N GLY A 82 9.80 -7.49 -15.09
CA GLY A 82 10.18 -7.49 -13.67
C GLY A 82 10.20 -6.12 -13.03
N SER A 83 10.32 -5.04 -13.81
CA SER A 83 10.22 -3.68 -13.29
C SER A 83 8.85 -3.36 -12.66
N TYR A 84 7.79 -4.09 -13.02
CA TYR A 84 6.43 -3.91 -12.50
C TYR A 84 6.00 -4.95 -11.46
N GLY A 85 6.77 -6.03 -11.30
CA GLY A 85 6.43 -7.09 -10.38
C GLY A 85 6.58 -6.68 -8.90
N LEU A 86 5.93 -7.41 -8.01
CA LEU A 86 6.09 -7.22 -6.58
C LEU A 86 7.39 -7.90 -6.13
N VAL A 87 8.08 -7.28 -5.17
CA VAL A 87 9.28 -7.80 -4.53
C VAL A 87 9.02 -7.80 -3.03
N LEU A 88 9.27 -8.93 -2.39
CA LEU A 88 9.23 -9.10 -0.95
C LEU A 88 10.56 -9.67 -0.51
N VAL A 89 11.19 -9.02 0.47
CA VAL A 89 12.39 -9.52 1.15
C VAL A 89 12.01 -9.71 2.62
N ASN A 90 12.08 -10.96 3.08
CA ASN A 90 11.88 -11.30 4.49
C ASN A 90 13.13 -10.89 5.30
N ASN A 91 12.92 -10.13 6.37
CA ASN A 91 13.92 -9.84 7.39
C ASN A 91 13.35 -10.04 8.81
N GLY A 92 12.80 -11.21 9.08
CA GLY A 92 12.32 -11.67 10.37
C GLY A 92 10.80 -11.80 10.44
N ASP A 93 10.31 -12.64 11.35
CA ASP A 93 8.88 -12.96 11.46
C ASP A 93 8.26 -12.53 12.81
N ASP A 94 9.05 -11.86 13.66
CA ASP A 94 8.68 -11.46 15.01
C ASP A 94 8.35 -9.97 15.14
N GLU A 95 8.20 -9.48 16.37
CA GLU A 95 7.90 -8.07 16.68
C GLU A 95 8.97 -7.07 16.22
N HIS A 96 10.14 -7.57 15.80
CA HIS A 96 11.25 -6.80 15.25
C HIS A 96 11.49 -7.08 13.77
N ALA A 97 10.57 -7.77 13.10
CA ALA A 97 10.60 -7.99 11.65
C ALA A 97 10.84 -6.68 10.88
N ARG A 98 11.63 -6.74 9.81
CA ARG A 98 11.99 -5.58 8.98
C ARG A 98 11.85 -5.86 7.49
N ASP A 99 10.73 -6.45 7.14
CA ASP A 99 10.47 -6.84 5.77
C ASP A 99 10.52 -5.64 4.85
N THR A 100 10.94 -5.90 3.62
CA THR A 100 10.92 -4.90 2.56
C THR A 100 9.93 -5.32 1.51
N LEU A 101 8.90 -4.50 1.30
CA LEU A 101 7.87 -4.72 0.31
C LEU A 101 7.93 -3.63 -0.77
N SER A 102 8.16 -4.02 -2.02
CA SER A 102 8.25 -3.09 -3.14
C SER A 102 7.36 -3.48 -4.32
N TRP A 103 6.58 -2.52 -4.82
CA TRP A 103 5.69 -2.73 -5.96
C TRP A 103 5.48 -1.44 -6.76
N VAL A 104 4.96 -1.57 -7.97
CA VAL A 104 4.55 -0.42 -8.78
C VAL A 104 3.08 -0.10 -8.51
N LYS A 105 2.75 1.18 -8.36
CA LYS A 105 1.40 1.64 -8.09
C LYS A 105 1.06 2.97 -8.78
N LEU A 106 -0.21 3.36 -8.66
CA LEU A 106 -0.78 4.64 -9.11
C LEU A 106 -1.40 5.41 -7.95
N GLY A 107 -1.55 6.73 -8.09
CA GLY A 107 -2.26 7.56 -7.13
C GLY A 107 -1.42 8.02 -5.93
N THR A 108 -2.08 8.66 -4.97
CA THR A 108 -1.44 9.52 -3.97
C THR A 108 -1.06 8.83 -2.66
N ALA A 109 -1.62 7.65 -2.36
CA ALA A 109 -1.29 6.91 -1.14
C ALA A 109 0.23 6.70 -0.99
N LEU A 110 0.79 6.80 0.20
CA LEU A 110 2.23 6.67 0.51
C LEU A 110 3.15 7.77 -0.03
N VAL A 111 2.77 8.51 -1.08
CA VAL A 111 3.61 9.56 -1.69
C VAL A 111 3.08 10.97 -1.46
N GLY A 112 1.80 11.11 -1.08
CA GLY A 112 1.13 12.40 -0.90
C GLY A 112 0.52 12.97 -2.18
N ALA A 113 -0.46 13.86 -2.02
CA ALA A 113 -1.18 14.47 -3.15
C ALA A 113 -0.33 15.43 -3.99
N ASP A 114 0.63 16.11 -3.36
CA ASP A 114 1.51 17.08 -4.01
C ASP A 114 2.73 16.44 -4.70
N SER A 115 2.85 15.10 -4.63
CA SER A 115 3.99 14.41 -5.20
C SER A 115 3.95 14.40 -6.73
N PRO A 116 5.05 14.78 -7.41
CA PRO A 116 5.11 14.86 -8.87
C PRO A 116 5.07 13.49 -9.57
N ILE A 117 5.08 12.40 -8.82
CA ILE A 117 4.97 11.02 -9.33
C ILE A 117 3.60 10.41 -9.08
N ALA A 118 2.72 11.03 -8.27
CA ALA A 118 1.43 10.46 -7.90
C ALA A 118 0.51 10.21 -9.10
N GLY A 119 0.62 11.02 -10.16
CA GLY A 119 -0.15 10.89 -11.40
C GLY A 119 0.40 9.90 -12.42
N THR A 120 1.53 9.25 -12.14
CA THR A 120 2.22 8.32 -13.06
C THR A 120 2.53 7.00 -12.36
N PRO A 121 2.67 5.87 -13.08
CA PRO A 121 3.18 4.66 -12.48
C PRO A 121 4.54 4.91 -11.82
N HIS A 122 4.65 4.57 -10.54
CA HIS A 122 5.86 4.72 -9.75
C HIS A 122 6.04 3.49 -8.86
N ARG A 123 7.30 3.15 -8.60
CA ARG A 123 7.64 2.13 -7.62
C ARG A 123 7.63 2.77 -6.24
N VAL A 124 7.07 2.05 -5.29
CA VAL A 124 7.23 2.32 -3.87
C VAL A 124 7.96 1.14 -3.24
N GLU A 125 8.70 1.44 -2.17
CA GLU A 125 9.35 0.46 -1.31
C GLU A 125 9.06 0.87 0.12
N VAL A 126 8.53 -0.07 0.89
CA VAL A 126 8.16 0.10 2.29
C VAL A 126 9.11 -0.74 3.13
N SER A 127 9.69 -0.14 4.16
CA SER A 127 10.57 -0.81 5.11
C SER A 127 10.61 -0.05 6.45
N VAL A 128 11.15 -0.69 7.48
CA VAL A 128 11.38 -0.07 8.81
C VAL A 128 12.81 0.44 8.87
N MET A 129 12.95 1.76 8.99
CA MET A 129 14.23 2.42 9.21
C MET A 129 14.74 2.15 10.63
N GLU A 130 16.02 1.82 10.72
CA GLU A 130 16.75 1.79 11.99
C GLU A 130 16.82 3.20 12.60
N PRO A 131 16.83 3.31 13.94
CA PRO A 131 17.25 4.53 14.61
C PRO A 131 18.64 4.96 14.11
N ASP A 132 18.83 6.27 13.98
CA ASP A 132 20.08 6.88 13.50
C ASP A 132 20.53 6.45 12.10
N ALA A 133 19.68 5.77 11.30
CA ALA A 133 19.99 5.41 9.91
C ALA A 133 20.01 6.61 8.96
N SER A 134 19.44 7.74 9.38
CA SER A 134 19.31 8.96 8.59
C SER A 134 19.95 10.12 9.34
N ASP A 135 20.72 10.93 8.62
CA ASP A 135 21.29 12.17 9.16
C ASP A 135 20.23 13.25 9.47
N ASP A 136 18.97 13.00 9.10
CA ASP A 136 17.84 13.90 9.36
C ASP A 136 17.35 13.74 10.82
N PRO A 137 17.43 14.79 11.67
CA PRO A 137 16.97 14.71 13.06
C PRO A 137 15.51 14.33 13.20
N ALA A 138 14.67 14.63 12.18
CA ALA A 138 13.26 14.24 12.18
C ALA A 138 13.05 12.72 11.98
N GLN A 139 14.08 12.01 11.51
CA GLN A 139 14.07 10.57 11.24
C GLN A 139 14.99 9.79 12.18
N ALA A 140 15.60 10.45 13.16
CA ALA A 140 16.57 9.81 14.07
C ALA A 140 15.97 8.65 14.88
N ALA A 141 14.68 8.70 15.20
CA ALA A 141 14.00 7.61 15.89
C ALA A 141 13.78 6.35 15.02
N GLY A 142 14.00 6.43 13.71
CA GLY A 142 13.63 5.37 12.78
C GLY A 142 12.11 5.27 12.59
N GLY A 143 11.66 4.10 12.15
CA GLY A 143 10.25 3.76 11.98
C GLY A 143 9.86 3.42 10.53
N LEU A 144 8.56 3.24 10.28
CA LEU A 144 8.08 2.85 8.96
C LEU A 144 8.27 4.00 7.95
N ALA A 145 8.97 3.69 6.86
CA ALA A 145 9.31 4.64 5.81
C ALA A 145 8.91 4.13 4.43
N VAL A 146 8.81 5.07 3.49
CA VAL A 146 8.53 4.82 2.08
C VAL A 146 9.58 5.51 1.23
N SER A 147 10.21 4.74 0.35
CA SER A 147 10.96 5.26 -0.79
C SER A 147 10.10 5.16 -2.04
N ALA A 148 10.09 6.19 -2.89
CA ALA A 148 9.28 6.18 -4.10
C ALA A 148 10.00 6.84 -5.29
N TRP A 149 9.94 6.20 -6.46
CA TRP A 149 10.61 6.67 -7.67
C TRP A 149 9.86 6.30 -8.94
N ARG A 150 10.13 7.04 -10.01
CA ARG A 150 9.59 6.72 -11.35
C ARG A 150 10.26 5.47 -11.88
N ILE A 151 9.54 4.68 -12.67
CA ILE A 151 10.07 3.45 -13.28
C ILE A 151 10.53 3.62 -14.74
N VAL A 152 10.40 4.83 -15.28
CA VAL A 152 10.77 5.17 -16.66
C VAL A 152 11.62 6.43 -16.68
N ALA A 153 12.46 6.56 -17.71
CA ALA A 153 13.35 7.70 -17.91
C ALA A 153 14.30 7.94 -16.73
N LEU A 154 14.75 6.86 -16.08
CA LEU A 154 15.82 6.89 -15.09
C LEU A 154 17.18 6.85 -15.79
N PRO A 155 18.23 7.44 -15.20
CA PRO A 155 19.62 7.22 -15.60
C PRO A 155 19.99 5.73 -15.62
N GLU A 156 20.92 5.32 -16.48
CA GLU A 156 21.38 3.92 -16.57
C GLU A 156 22.07 3.43 -15.29
N ASP A 157 22.68 4.35 -14.54
CA ASP A 157 23.36 4.14 -13.26
C ASP A 157 22.48 4.44 -12.04
N PHE A 158 21.17 4.58 -12.24
CA PHE A 158 20.24 4.85 -11.14
C PHE A 158 20.18 3.66 -10.17
N ASP A 159 20.50 3.94 -8.91
CA ASP A 159 20.35 3.03 -7.80
C ASP A 159 19.38 3.64 -6.77
N PRO A 160 18.21 3.03 -6.52
CA PRO A 160 17.22 3.59 -5.60
C PRO A 160 17.75 3.72 -4.17
N THR A 161 18.66 2.84 -3.74
CA THR A 161 19.18 2.84 -2.36
C THR A 161 20.04 4.06 -2.05
N THR A 162 20.65 4.65 -3.07
CA THR A 162 21.51 5.84 -2.94
C THR A 162 20.87 7.10 -3.50
N ALA A 163 19.97 6.99 -4.49
CA ALA A 163 19.36 8.12 -5.17
C ALA A 163 18.02 8.59 -4.59
N VAL A 164 17.34 7.77 -3.77
CA VAL A 164 16.02 8.08 -3.22
C VAL A 164 16.12 8.26 -1.71
N LYS A 165 15.68 9.44 -1.21
CA LYS A 165 15.56 9.67 0.23
C LYS A 165 14.24 9.07 0.74
N PRO A 166 14.26 8.19 1.76
CA PRO A 166 13.04 7.69 2.36
C PRO A 166 12.22 8.79 3.04
N LEU A 167 10.90 8.71 2.88
CA LEU A 167 9.92 9.51 3.61
C LEU A 167 9.44 8.70 4.81
N LEU A 168 9.70 9.18 6.02
CA LEU A 168 9.16 8.58 7.23
C LEU A 168 7.64 8.78 7.28
N LEU A 169 6.87 7.69 7.33
CA LEU A 169 5.42 7.73 7.53
C LEU A 169 5.08 7.87 9.02
N THR A 170 5.78 7.11 9.85
CA THR A 170 5.56 7.12 11.30
C THR A 170 6.76 6.57 12.05
N PRO A 171 7.20 7.24 13.14
CA PRO A 171 8.24 6.69 14.03
C PRO A 171 7.70 5.58 14.95
N ARG A 172 6.37 5.42 15.04
CA ARG A 172 5.73 4.56 16.04
C ARG A 172 5.72 3.07 15.69
N VAL A 173 6.07 2.73 14.45
CA VAL A 173 6.12 1.34 14.00
C VAL A 173 7.55 0.86 14.17
N VAL A 174 7.74 -0.14 15.02
CA VAL A 174 9.04 -0.73 15.37
C VAL A 174 9.34 -2.01 14.61
N GLY A 175 8.32 -2.62 14.01
CA GLY A 175 8.46 -3.82 13.18
C GLY A 175 7.41 -3.87 12.08
N PHE A 176 7.76 -4.53 10.97
CA PHE A 176 6.93 -4.75 9.80
C PHE A 176 7.20 -6.14 9.24
N ASN A 177 6.16 -6.97 9.22
CA ASN A 177 6.16 -8.28 8.58
C ASN A 177 5.13 -8.26 7.43
N CYS A 178 5.48 -8.87 6.31
CA CYS A 178 4.66 -9.00 5.13
C CYS A 178 4.70 -10.44 4.61
N ARG A 179 3.51 -11.03 4.44
CA ARG A 179 3.36 -12.36 3.83
C ARG A 179 2.46 -12.28 2.61
N VAL A 180 2.71 -13.11 1.61
CA VAL A 180 1.95 -13.15 0.36
C VAL A 180 1.19 -14.46 0.25
N LEU A 181 -0.04 -14.40 -0.23
CA LEU A 181 -0.84 -15.60 -0.40
C LEU A 181 -0.23 -16.49 -1.47
N ASP A 182 -0.08 -17.79 -1.19
CA ASP A 182 0.50 -18.75 -2.12
C ASP A 182 -0.33 -18.77 -3.43
N PRO A 183 0.30 -18.65 -4.61
CA PRO A 183 -0.39 -18.74 -5.89
C PRO A 183 -1.22 -20.02 -6.07
N ALA A 184 -0.81 -21.14 -5.46
CA ALA A 184 -1.52 -22.41 -5.50
C ALA A 184 -2.93 -22.31 -4.92
N ASN A 185 -3.17 -21.42 -3.94
CA ASN A 185 -4.49 -21.26 -3.33
C ASN A 185 -5.54 -20.62 -4.27
N ASN A 186 -5.15 -19.94 -5.34
CA ASN A 186 -6.10 -19.21 -6.21
C ASN A 186 -5.89 -19.36 -7.70
N LEU A 187 -4.65 -19.39 -8.15
CA LEU A 187 -4.31 -19.16 -9.56
C LEU A 187 -4.29 -20.45 -10.38
N GLN A 188 -4.21 -21.62 -9.74
CA GLN A 188 -4.46 -22.89 -10.43
C GLN A 188 -5.95 -23.09 -10.74
N GLU A 189 -6.85 -22.52 -9.93
CA GLU A 189 -8.29 -22.71 -10.06
C GLU A 189 -8.99 -21.61 -10.87
N GLY A 190 -8.36 -20.43 -11.01
CA GLY A 190 -8.86 -19.33 -11.83
C GLY A 190 -9.93 -18.46 -11.16
N ASP A 191 -10.19 -18.70 -9.88
CA ASP A 191 -11.15 -17.98 -9.04
C ASP A 191 -10.46 -17.45 -7.76
N ALA A 192 -11.17 -16.57 -7.04
CA ALA A 192 -10.75 -16.11 -5.72
C ALA A 192 -10.90 -17.23 -4.68
N PRO A 193 -10.17 -17.20 -3.55
CA PRO A 193 -10.21 -18.29 -2.59
C PRO A 193 -11.57 -18.26 -1.92
N SER A 194 -12.16 -19.43 -1.71
CA SER A 194 -13.39 -19.53 -0.97
C SER A 194 -13.13 -19.32 0.53
N SER A 195 -14.18 -19.03 1.30
CA SER A 195 -14.07 -18.87 2.75
C SER A 195 -13.67 -20.14 3.49
N ASP A 196 -13.78 -21.30 2.82
CA ASP A 196 -13.59 -22.61 3.43
C ASP A 196 -12.19 -23.18 3.13
N ASP A 197 -11.39 -22.48 2.32
CA ASP A 197 -10.04 -22.90 1.93
C ASP A 197 -9.01 -22.57 3.02
N GLU A 198 -8.10 -23.50 3.26
CA GLU A 198 -6.93 -23.26 4.12
C GLU A 198 -5.90 -22.45 3.32
N LEU A 199 -5.74 -21.18 3.70
CA LEU A 199 -4.84 -20.24 3.02
C LEU A 199 -3.39 -20.48 3.45
N GLU A 200 -2.52 -20.78 2.48
CA GLU A 200 -1.08 -20.86 2.70
C GLU A 200 -0.44 -19.50 2.42
N TRP A 201 0.42 -19.06 3.34
CA TRP A 201 1.11 -17.76 3.27
C TRP A 201 2.59 -17.99 3.14
N LEU A 202 3.22 -17.25 2.23
CA LEU A 202 4.65 -17.31 1.95
C LEU A 202 5.32 -16.04 2.48
N ASP A 203 6.45 -16.21 3.16
CA ASP A 203 7.27 -15.08 3.64
C ASP A 203 8.23 -14.56 2.55
N GLU A 204 8.43 -15.34 1.48
CA GLU A 204 9.28 -14.97 0.34
C GLU A 204 8.47 -14.95 -0.95
N TRP A 205 8.75 -13.96 -1.81
CA TRP A 205 8.15 -13.86 -3.14
C TRP A 205 9.25 -13.89 -4.19
N GLU A 206 9.65 -15.10 -4.59
CA GLU A 206 10.82 -15.34 -5.44
C GLU A 206 10.51 -16.04 -6.77
N GLY A 207 11.55 -16.25 -7.57
CA GLY A 207 11.48 -17.01 -8.82
C GLY A 207 10.61 -16.36 -9.90
N ASP A 208 9.85 -17.17 -10.63
CA ASP A 208 8.97 -16.73 -11.72
C ASP A 208 7.81 -15.85 -11.23
N PHE A 209 7.54 -15.83 -9.91
CA PHE A 209 6.47 -15.07 -9.28
C PHE A 209 6.82 -13.59 -9.08
N THR A 210 8.11 -13.25 -8.91
CA THR A 210 8.60 -11.85 -8.76
C THR A 210 8.18 -10.93 -9.90
N ASN A 211 7.88 -11.48 -11.08
CA ASN A 211 7.39 -10.73 -12.24
C ASN A 211 5.86 -10.54 -12.25
N ARG A 212 5.16 -10.89 -11.16
CA ARG A 212 3.69 -10.88 -11.04
C ARG A 212 3.26 -10.27 -9.70
N LEU A 213 1.96 -10.04 -9.55
CA LEU A 213 1.36 -9.54 -8.31
C LEU A 213 0.70 -10.71 -7.55
N PRO A 214 0.91 -10.88 -6.24
CA PRO A 214 0.16 -11.85 -5.44
C PRO A 214 -1.31 -11.45 -5.35
N TYR A 215 -2.20 -12.42 -5.14
CA TYR A 215 -3.64 -12.14 -5.03
C TYR A 215 -3.97 -11.36 -3.76
N ALA A 216 -3.34 -11.73 -2.65
CA ALA A 216 -3.46 -11.02 -1.38
C ALA A 216 -2.12 -10.92 -0.67
N VAL A 217 -1.99 -9.89 0.15
CA VAL A 217 -0.85 -9.63 1.01
C VAL A 217 -1.35 -9.48 2.44
N GLU A 218 -0.77 -10.19 3.39
CA GLU A 218 -0.97 -9.98 4.81
C GLU A 218 0.11 -9.02 5.31
N LEU A 219 -0.31 -7.88 5.84
CA LEU A 219 0.56 -6.89 6.46
C LEU A 219 0.41 -6.98 7.98
N SER A 220 1.52 -6.98 8.69
CA SER A 220 1.58 -6.91 10.15
C SER A 220 2.49 -5.76 10.56
N LEU A 221 1.93 -4.76 11.26
CA LEU A 221 2.67 -3.65 11.84
C LEU A 221 2.78 -3.85 13.36
N TYR A 222 3.99 -3.77 13.88
CA TYR A 222 4.26 -3.80 15.32
C TYR A 222 4.49 -2.38 15.80
N LEU A 223 3.64 -1.90 16.71
CA LEU A 223 3.72 -0.56 17.26
C LEU A 223 4.47 -0.56 18.59
N GLU A 224 5.21 0.52 18.83
CA GLU A 224 5.84 0.80 20.11
C GLU A 224 4.78 0.73 21.23
N PRO A 225 5.05 -0.02 22.30
CA PRO A 225 4.10 -0.18 23.39
C PRO A 225 3.90 1.14 24.15
N ALA A 226 2.71 1.35 24.69
CA ALA A 226 2.42 2.54 25.52
C ALA A 226 3.25 2.59 26.82
N ARG A 227 3.79 1.45 27.26
CA ARG A 227 4.71 1.34 28.39
C ARG A 227 5.85 0.41 28.02
N GLU A 228 7.05 0.73 28.47
CA GLU A 228 8.30 0.00 28.18
C GLU A 228 8.27 -1.49 28.55
N GLN A 229 7.37 -1.91 29.44
CA GLN A 229 7.22 -3.31 29.87
C GLN A 229 6.11 -4.07 29.15
N ASP A 230 5.26 -3.37 28.39
CA ASP A 230 4.18 -3.99 27.64
C ASP A 230 4.74 -4.50 26.29
N PRO A 231 4.24 -5.64 25.75
CA PRO A 231 4.66 -6.10 24.43
C PRO A 231 4.19 -5.13 23.33
N PRO A 232 4.91 -5.03 22.20
CA PRO A 232 4.45 -4.33 21.02
C PRO A 232 3.04 -4.76 20.60
N MET A 233 2.26 -3.78 20.16
CA MET A 233 0.90 -4.03 19.68
C MET A 233 0.95 -4.39 18.20
N GLU A 234 0.45 -5.57 17.83
CA GLU A 234 0.35 -6.01 16.43
C GLU A 234 -0.97 -5.53 15.81
N VAL A 235 -0.88 -4.88 14.64
CA VAL A 235 -2.02 -4.56 13.78
C VAL A 235 -1.86 -5.29 12.46
N LYS A 236 -2.81 -6.18 12.17
CA LYS A 236 -2.77 -7.07 11.01
C LYS A 236 -3.88 -6.76 10.01
N ARG A 237 -3.55 -6.81 8.71
CA ARG A 237 -4.51 -6.61 7.62
C ARG A 237 -4.20 -7.48 6.42
N ILE A 238 -5.21 -8.22 5.94
CA ILE A 238 -5.16 -8.90 4.65
C ILE A 238 -5.67 -7.94 3.58
N VAL A 239 -4.88 -7.80 2.50
CA VAL A 239 -5.15 -6.87 1.40
C VAL A 239 -5.18 -7.64 0.08
N GLU A 240 -6.37 -7.76 -0.49
CA GLU A 240 -6.53 -8.24 -1.86
C GLU A 240 -6.03 -7.19 -2.86
N ILE A 241 -5.30 -7.63 -3.88
CA ILE A 241 -4.79 -6.81 -4.97
C ILE A 241 -5.69 -7.01 -6.20
N PRO A 242 -6.54 -6.02 -6.56
CA PRO A 242 -7.56 -6.21 -7.59
C PRO A 242 -6.99 -6.54 -8.98
N LEU A 243 -5.79 -6.04 -9.30
CA LEU A 243 -5.16 -6.28 -10.60
C LEU A 243 -4.28 -7.54 -10.63
N ALA A 244 -4.20 -8.30 -9.55
CA ALA A 244 -3.40 -9.52 -9.51
C ALA A 244 -3.76 -10.49 -10.63
N PRO A 245 -5.04 -10.87 -10.88
CA PRO A 245 -5.38 -11.80 -11.95
C PRO A 245 -4.87 -11.40 -13.34
N LEU A 246 -4.74 -10.10 -13.64
CA LEU A 246 -4.22 -9.62 -14.92
C LEU A 246 -2.72 -9.89 -15.07
N SER A 247 -1.95 -9.80 -13.99
CA SER A 247 -0.51 -10.11 -14.01
C SER A 247 -0.23 -11.60 -14.24
N TRP A 248 -1.23 -12.46 -14.04
CA TRP A 248 -1.11 -13.91 -14.21
C TRP A 248 -1.61 -14.46 -15.55
N ARG A 249 -2.20 -13.63 -16.40
CA ARG A 249 -2.67 -14.07 -17.72
C ARG A 249 -1.50 -14.40 -18.63
N ASP A 250 -1.29 -15.68 -18.91
CA ASP A 250 -0.34 -16.11 -19.92
C ASP A 250 -0.83 -15.73 -21.33
N LYS A 251 -0.36 -14.59 -21.83
CA LYS A 251 -0.67 -14.12 -23.19
C LYS A 251 -0.08 -15.00 -24.30
N GLY A 252 0.73 -16.01 -23.96
CA GLY A 252 1.25 -17.00 -24.89
C GLY A 252 0.21 -18.00 -25.42
N ALA A 253 -0.91 -18.18 -24.73
CA ALA A 253 -2.05 -18.98 -25.21
C ALA A 253 -3.14 -18.14 -25.91
N ALA A 254 -3.14 -16.82 -25.68
CA ALA A 254 -4.08 -15.86 -26.28
C ALA A 254 -3.66 -15.39 -27.70
N GLY A 255 -2.77 -16.14 -28.36
CA GLY A 255 -2.66 -16.20 -29.83
C GLY A 255 -3.76 -17.05 -30.46
N GLY A 256 -4.80 -17.42 -29.70
CA GLY A 256 -6.06 -17.92 -30.19
C GLY A 256 -6.65 -16.94 -31.18
N ARG A 257 -6.35 -17.15 -32.46
CA ARG A 257 -7.23 -16.85 -33.58
C ARG A 257 -8.64 -17.05 -33.05
N ALA A 258 -9.38 -15.95 -32.85
CA ALA A 258 -10.80 -16.06 -32.62
C ALA A 258 -11.32 -16.94 -33.75
N GLU A 259 -11.71 -18.16 -33.41
CA GLU A 259 -12.37 -19.05 -34.34
C GLU A 259 -13.69 -18.35 -34.61
N THR A 260 -13.69 -17.48 -35.62
CA THR A 260 -14.91 -16.99 -36.21
C THR A 260 -15.58 -18.23 -36.76
N THR A 261 -16.47 -18.83 -35.98
CA THR A 261 -17.41 -19.84 -36.44
C THR A 261 -18.01 -19.31 -37.74
N PRO A 262 -17.73 -19.93 -38.90
CA PRO A 262 -18.38 -19.52 -40.13
C PRO A 262 -19.88 -19.78 -39.94
N PRO A 263 -20.77 -18.87 -40.36
CA PRO A 263 -22.19 -19.11 -40.26
C PRO A 263 -22.54 -20.43 -40.98
N PRO A 264 -23.50 -21.22 -40.44
CA PRO A 264 -23.85 -22.51 -41.01
C PRO A 264 -24.27 -22.34 -42.47
N GLY A 265 -23.68 -23.18 -43.33
CA GLY A 265 -23.74 -23.06 -44.77
C GLY A 265 -25.17 -22.95 -45.30
N ARG A 266 -25.37 -21.99 -46.20
CA ARG A 266 -26.46 -22.06 -47.18
C ARG A 266 -26.24 -23.32 -48.02
N ALA A 267 -27.18 -24.25 -47.91
CA ALA A 267 -27.30 -25.41 -48.76
C ALA A 267 -27.17 -25.01 -50.23
N ARG A 268 -26.15 -25.56 -50.89
CA ARG A 268 -25.92 -25.39 -52.33
C ARG A 268 -26.95 -26.25 -53.06
N ALA A 269 -27.87 -25.61 -53.78
CA ALA A 269 -28.82 -26.28 -54.66
C ALA A 269 -28.10 -27.14 -55.71
N PRO A 270 -28.66 -28.30 -56.11
CA PRO A 270 -28.04 -29.20 -57.07
C PRO A 270 -27.98 -28.56 -58.47
N ARG A 271 -26.82 -28.69 -59.13
CA ARG A 271 -26.59 -28.26 -60.50
C ARG A 271 -27.30 -29.20 -61.48
N ALA A 272 -28.06 -28.64 -62.40
CA ALA A 272 -28.50 -29.29 -63.63
C ALA A 272 -27.45 -29.09 -64.77
N PRO A 273 -27.43 -29.97 -65.78
CA PRO A 273 -26.24 -30.31 -66.55
C PRO A 273 -26.08 -29.53 -67.87
N GLY A 274 -24.84 -29.43 -68.34
CA GLY A 274 -24.51 -29.16 -69.73
C GLY A 274 -23.79 -27.83 -69.98
N THR A 275 -22.47 -27.88 -70.11
CA THR A 275 -21.77 -27.45 -71.34
C THR A 275 -20.29 -27.82 -71.24
N ILE A 276 -19.87 -28.52 -72.27
CA ILE A 276 -18.53 -29.04 -72.53
C ILE A 276 -17.63 -27.89 -72.96
N ARG A 277 -16.41 -27.80 -72.41
CA ARG A 277 -15.19 -27.50 -73.17
C ARG A 277 -13.94 -27.94 -72.38
N SER A 278 -13.15 -28.76 -73.06
CA SER A 278 -11.95 -29.47 -72.60
C SER A 278 -10.66 -28.64 -72.87
N PRO A 279 -9.41 -29.15 -72.76
CA PRO A 279 -8.49 -28.83 -71.67
C PRO A 279 -7.06 -28.42 -72.12
N GLY A 280 -6.19 -28.09 -71.16
CA GLY A 280 -4.72 -28.00 -71.31
C GLY A 280 -4.22 -26.55 -71.39
N THR A 281 -3.06 -26.16 -70.87
CA THR A 281 -1.89 -26.91 -70.39
C THR A 281 -1.14 -26.09 -69.33
N ASN A 282 -0.27 -26.80 -68.65
CA ASN A 282 0.49 -26.47 -67.47
C ASN A 282 1.80 -25.72 -67.83
N ARG A 283 2.36 -24.99 -66.85
CA ARG A 283 3.75 -24.49 -66.69
C ARG A 283 4.09 -23.07 -67.16
N ASP A 284 4.31 -22.20 -66.17
CA ASP A 284 5.32 -21.15 -66.20
C ASP A 284 6.62 -21.66 -65.53
N PRO A 285 7.80 -21.47 -66.16
CA PRO A 285 9.08 -21.48 -65.48
C PRO A 285 9.67 -20.07 -65.36
N GLY A 286 10.10 -19.75 -64.13
CA GLY A 286 11.12 -18.79 -63.68
C GLY A 286 11.56 -17.58 -64.52
N ALA A 287 11.69 -16.43 -63.84
CA ALA A 287 12.81 -15.51 -64.07
C ALA A 287 13.07 -14.61 -62.85
N ASN A 288 14.24 -14.85 -62.28
CA ASN A 288 14.99 -14.02 -61.35
C ASN A 288 15.32 -12.63 -61.97
N ARG A 289 15.26 -11.54 -61.19
CA ARG A 289 16.09 -10.32 -61.30
C ARG A 289 15.75 -9.27 -60.21
N ASP A 290 16.65 -9.15 -59.24
CA ASP A 290 16.96 -7.95 -58.42
C ASP A 290 17.59 -6.82 -59.29
N PRO A 291 18.00 -5.64 -58.77
CA PRO A 291 17.41 -4.74 -57.77
C PRO A 291 17.42 -3.26 -58.28
N GLY A 292 16.67 -2.34 -57.66
CA GLY A 292 16.63 -0.94 -58.16
C GLY A 292 16.02 0.11 -57.22
N THR A 293 16.88 0.70 -56.41
CA THR A 293 16.82 2.00 -55.69
C THR A 293 15.67 2.99 -56.02
N ARG A 294 14.98 3.49 -54.99
CA ARG A 294 14.43 4.87 -54.89
C ARG A 294 14.57 5.34 -53.44
N ARG A 295 15.54 6.21 -53.09
CA ARG A 295 15.69 7.66 -53.34
C ARG A 295 14.74 8.53 -52.49
N TRP A 296 15.29 9.03 -51.39
CA TRP A 296 14.83 10.18 -50.60
C TRP A 296 14.85 11.47 -51.44
N PRO A 297 13.96 12.44 -51.16
CA PRO A 297 14.20 13.82 -51.52
C PRO A 297 14.40 14.70 -50.28
N GLY A 298 15.59 15.31 -50.17
CA GLY A 298 15.79 16.56 -49.44
C GLY A 298 15.90 17.72 -50.42
N ARG A 299 15.45 18.92 -50.04
CA ARG A 299 15.95 20.19 -50.56
C ARG A 299 15.64 21.37 -49.62
N ASN A 300 16.69 21.78 -48.88
CA ASN A 300 17.28 23.12 -48.68
C ASN A 300 16.41 24.39 -48.60
N GLY A 301 16.67 25.19 -47.55
CA GLY A 301 16.20 26.56 -47.31
C GLY A 301 16.96 27.67 -48.07
N PRO A 302 16.86 28.93 -47.62
CA PRO A 302 18.01 29.59 -46.96
C PRO A 302 17.66 30.54 -45.77
N SER A 303 18.67 30.82 -44.94
CA SER A 303 18.78 31.85 -43.86
C SER A 303 19.33 33.19 -44.47
N PRO A 304 19.62 34.33 -43.76
CA PRO A 304 19.75 34.58 -42.31
C PRO A 304 19.28 35.98 -41.79
N ASP A 305 19.63 36.24 -40.52
CA ASP A 305 19.85 37.52 -39.80
C ASP A 305 18.77 38.12 -38.89
N GLY A 306 19.14 38.25 -37.61
CA GLY A 306 19.08 39.57 -36.94
C GLY A 306 18.25 39.71 -35.66
N ALA A 307 18.97 39.97 -34.56
CA ALA A 307 18.60 40.82 -33.41
C ALA A 307 17.71 40.22 -32.29
N GLY A 308 18.23 40.36 -31.07
CA GLY A 308 17.62 39.90 -29.83
C GLY A 308 16.64 40.86 -29.17
N ARG A 309 16.06 40.38 -28.07
CA ARG A 309 15.35 41.13 -27.01
C ARG A 309 15.27 40.19 -25.79
N GLN A 310 16.15 40.34 -24.81
CA GLN A 310 15.95 41.11 -23.57
C GLN A 310 14.64 40.79 -22.83
N LEU A 311 14.80 40.07 -21.71
CA LEU A 311 13.87 39.93 -20.60
C LEU A 311 13.77 41.28 -19.84
N PRO A 312 12.60 41.65 -19.30
CA PRO A 312 12.49 42.79 -18.39
C PRO A 312 12.82 42.37 -16.94
N PRO A 313 13.49 43.22 -16.14
CA PRO A 313 13.57 43.08 -14.70
C PRO A 313 12.58 44.01 -13.97
N GLY A 314 12.14 43.59 -12.77
CA GLY A 314 11.54 44.43 -11.72
C GLY A 314 10.03 44.21 -11.51
N GLY A 315 9.51 44.14 -10.30
CA GLY A 315 10.13 44.28 -8.98
C GLY A 315 9.08 44.38 -7.86
N ARG A 316 9.61 44.45 -6.63
CA ARG A 316 8.99 44.73 -5.32
C ARG A 316 8.05 43.71 -4.72
#